data_AF-A0A438GUS6-F1
#
_entry.id   AF-A0A438GUS6-F1
#
_cell.length_a   1.000
_cell.length_b   1.000
_cell.length_c   1.000
_cell.angle_alpha   90.00
_cell.angle_beta   90.00
_cell.angle_gamma   90.00
#
_symmetry.space_group_name_H-M   'P 1'
#
loop_
_entity.id
_entity.type
_entity.pdbx_description
1 polymer ?
#
loop_
_entity_poly.entity_id
_entity_poly.type
_entity_poly.pdbx_seq_one_letter_code
_entity_poly.pdbx_strand_id
1 'polypeptide(L)'
;MSRFKGSPYRRQDLEVGDSRSGGFDGDDDAGETSSGPFDIDSTKNIPIARLRRWRQAALVLNASRRFRYTLDLKKEEDRKQIIRKIRAHAQVIRAAYLFKEAGDRANGIPISPPIPNGDYGIGQEELASMTRDHNSNALQQYDGARLAELLKTNLEKGILGDDADLLRRRNAFGSNTYPRKKEGVSGCFSGKLGKI
;
A
#
# COMPACT_ATOMS: atom_id res chain seq x y z
N MET A 1 36.37 -15.67 -12.29
CA MET A 1 36.22 -14.20 -12.14
C MET A 1 35.27 -13.91 -10.98
N SER A 2 35.80 -13.78 -9.76
CA SER A 2 35.02 -13.51 -8.54
C SER A 2 34.98 -12.00 -8.28
N ARG A 3 33.78 -11.42 -8.22
CA ARG A 3 33.56 -9.99 -7.90
C ARG A 3 33.19 -9.85 -6.43
N PHE A 4 34.18 -9.58 -5.58
CA PHE A 4 33.93 -9.07 -4.23
C PHE A 4 33.42 -7.63 -4.33
N LYS A 5 32.10 -7.44 -4.19
CA LYS A 5 31.50 -6.12 -3.97
C LYS A 5 31.77 -5.70 -2.53
N GLY A 6 32.58 -4.66 -2.35
CA GLY A 6 32.79 -4.02 -1.05
C GLY A 6 31.48 -3.47 -0.47
N SER A 7 31.36 -3.60 0.86
CA SER A 7 30.26 -3.04 1.66
C SER A 7 30.25 -1.50 1.58
N PRO A 8 29.09 -0.84 1.36
CA PRO A 8 28.99 0.60 1.19
C PRO A 8 29.04 1.38 2.52
N TYR A 9 29.35 0.73 3.64
CA TYR A 9 29.40 1.34 4.97
C TYR A 9 30.83 1.37 5.53
N ARG A 10 31.76 1.99 4.82
CA ARG A 10 32.99 2.47 5.46
C ARG A 10 32.74 3.92 5.86
N ARG A 11 32.20 4.15 7.06
CA ARG A 11 32.25 5.48 7.67
C ARG A 11 33.72 5.83 7.80
N GLN A 12 34.17 6.84 7.08
CA GLN A 12 35.40 7.54 7.42
C GLN A 12 35.10 8.32 8.70
N ASP A 13 35.53 7.78 9.84
CA ASP A 13 35.65 8.56 11.06
C ASP A 13 36.74 9.61 10.84
N LEU A 14 36.31 10.80 10.42
CA LEU A 14 37.14 12.00 10.26
C LEU A 14 37.57 12.60 11.62
N GLU A 15 37.37 11.89 12.73
CA GLU A 15 37.68 12.35 14.09
C GLU A 15 39.01 11.79 14.64
N VAL A 16 39.81 11.10 13.80
CA VAL A 16 41.22 10.81 14.11
C VAL A 16 42.06 11.87 13.41
N GLY A 17 42.61 12.80 14.20
CA GLY A 17 43.55 13.81 13.72
C GLY A 17 44.76 13.15 13.05
N ASP A 18 45.01 13.53 11.80
CA ASP A 18 46.18 13.15 11.02
C ASP A 18 47.45 13.72 11.71
N SER A 19 48.07 12.90 12.54
CA SER A 19 49.36 13.24 13.16
C SER A 19 50.47 12.90 12.18
N ARG A 20 50.57 13.67 11.09
CA ARG A 20 51.74 13.64 10.21
C ARG A 20 52.71 14.73 10.65
N SER A 21 53.76 14.26 11.32
CA SER A 21 54.93 14.99 11.79
C SER A 21 55.54 15.86 10.68
N GLY A 22 55.45 17.18 10.81
CA GLY A 22 56.35 18.12 10.17
C GLY A 22 57.56 18.31 11.07
N GLY A 23 58.72 17.84 10.63
CA GLY A 23 60.00 18.15 11.28
C GLY A 23 60.34 19.63 11.09
N PHE A 24 60.65 20.31 12.18
CA PHE A 24 61.29 21.63 12.17
C PHE A 24 62.41 21.58 13.21
N ASP A 25 63.64 21.58 12.71
CA ASP A 25 64.87 21.68 13.50
C ASP A 25 65.04 23.11 14.03
N GLY A 26 65.44 23.20 15.31
CA GLY A 26 66.25 24.28 15.89
C GLY A 26 65.60 25.66 16.08
N ASP A 27 65.34 26.04 17.33
CA ASP A 27 66.19 26.98 18.10
C ASP A 27 65.47 27.36 19.42
N ASP A 28 66.26 27.60 20.46
CA ASP A 28 65.85 27.76 21.85
C ASP A 28 64.99 29.02 22.11
N ASP A 29 63.74 28.83 22.57
CA ASP A 29 63.10 29.74 23.52
C ASP A 29 62.22 28.95 24.50
N ALA A 30 62.68 28.91 25.74
CA ALA A 30 62.07 28.18 26.83
C ALA A 30 60.89 29.00 27.38
N GLY A 31 59.67 28.52 27.14
CA GLY A 31 58.58 28.70 28.11
C GLY A 31 57.23 29.20 27.61
N GLU A 32 56.58 28.53 26.66
CA GLU A 32 55.10 28.42 26.69
C GLU A 32 54.57 27.26 25.81
N THR A 33 55.22 26.09 25.86
CA THR A 33 54.71 24.90 25.19
C THR A 33 53.56 24.30 26.00
N SER A 34 52.36 24.89 25.81
CA SER A 34 51.06 24.22 25.75
C SER A 34 49.94 25.10 26.33
N SER A 35 49.29 25.85 25.43
CA SER A 35 48.19 26.78 25.76
C SER A 35 46.83 26.23 25.30
N GLY A 36 46.67 24.91 25.26
CA GLY A 36 45.40 24.27 24.92
C GLY A 36 44.41 24.32 26.09
N PRO A 37 43.10 24.57 25.88
CA PRO A 37 42.10 24.57 26.96
C PRO A 37 41.92 23.21 27.65
N PHE A 38 42.45 22.14 27.06
CA PHE A 38 42.42 20.78 27.62
C PHE A 38 43.72 20.35 28.28
N ASP A 39 44.73 21.21 28.31
CA ASP A 39 46.06 20.82 28.78
C ASP A 39 46.22 21.06 30.28
N ILE A 40 46.23 19.95 31.03
CA ILE A 40 46.25 19.93 32.50
C ILE A 40 47.36 19.00 32.95
N ASP A 41 48.54 19.58 33.17
CA ASP A 41 49.78 18.84 33.47
C ASP A 41 49.81 18.24 34.89
N SER A 42 49.00 18.77 35.81
CA SER A 42 48.99 18.35 37.22
C SER A 42 47.62 18.53 37.86
N THR A 43 47.23 17.58 38.71
CA THR A 43 45.89 17.55 39.36
C THR A 43 45.81 18.32 40.68
N LYS A 44 46.96 18.68 41.28
CA LYS A 44 47.01 19.26 42.64
C LYS A 44 47.06 20.78 42.66
N ASN A 45 47.71 21.42 41.68
CA ASN A 45 47.94 22.87 41.63
C ASN A 45 47.47 23.47 40.28
N ILE A 46 46.21 23.28 39.92
CA ILE A 46 45.65 23.83 38.67
C ILE A 46 45.30 25.30 38.88
N PRO A 47 45.86 26.25 38.10
CA PRO A 47 45.45 27.64 38.18
C PRO A 47 43.97 27.78 37.80
N ILE A 48 43.20 28.52 38.60
CA ILE A 48 41.72 28.65 38.46
C ILE A 48 41.32 29.10 37.04
N ALA A 49 42.10 29.98 36.42
CA ALA A 49 41.88 30.43 35.05
C ALA A 49 41.92 29.28 34.03
N ARG A 50 42.84 28.32 34.20
CA ARG A 50 42.95 27.13 33.35
C ARG A 50 41.75 26.19 33.52
N LEU A 51 41.31 25.99 34.76
CA LEU A 51 40.09 25.21 35.03
C LEU A 51 38.83 25.87 34.45
N ARG A 52 38.75 27.21 34.47
CA ARG A 52 37.68 27.97 33.80
C ARG A 52 37.71 27.77 32.28
N ARG A 53 38.88 27.85 31.65
CA ARG A 53 39.06 27.59 30.21
C ARG A 53 38.64 26.17 29.82
N TRP A 54 39.02 25.17 30.62
CA TRP A 54 38.58 23.78 30.42
C TRP A 54 37.05 23.65 30.46
N ARG A 55 36.41 24.24 31.47
CA ARG A 55 34.94 24.21 31.60
C ARG A 55 34.25 24.90 30.43
N GLN A 56 34.77 26.04 29.98
CA GLN A 56 34.23 26.75 28.83
C GLN A 56 34.32 25.92 27.55
N ALA A 57 35.49 25.33 27.28
CA ALA A 57 35.67 24.47 26.12
C ALA A 57 34.76 23.22 26.18
N ALA A 58 34.65 22.59 27.36
CA ALA A 58 33.76 21.46 27.58
C ALA A 58 32.27 21.82 27.37
N LEU A 59 31.83 23.00 27.80
CA LEU A 59 30.46 23.48 27.60
C LEU A 59 30.14 23.71 26.13
N VAL A 60 31.05 24.31 25.35
CA VAL A 60 30.87 24.52 23.91
C VAL A 60 30.81 23.19 23.17
N LEU A 61 31.69 22.24 23.50
CA LEU A 61 31.64 20.88 22.94
C LEU A 61 30.35 20.14 23.33
N ASN A 62 29.92 20.24 24.58
CA ASN A 62 28.67 19.64 25.04
C ASN A 62 27.46 20.22 24.32
N ALA A 63 27.42 21.55 24.17
CA ALA A 63 26.39 22.26 23.42
C ALA A 63 26.38 21.80 21.95
N SER A 64 27.53 21.79 21.28
CA SER A 64 27.68 21.29 19.90
C SER A 64 27.20 19.84 19.74
N ARG A 65 27.57 18.94 20.66
CA ARG A 65 27.07 17.57 20.69
C ARG A 65 25.55 17.53 20.86
N ARG A 66 24.99 18.34 21.76
CA ARG A 66 23.54 18.41 22.00
C ARG A 66 22.77 18.95 20.78
N PHE A 67 23.31 19.94 20.08
CA PHE A 67 22.71 20.44 18.83
C PHE A 67 22.69 19.37 17.74
N ARG A 68 23.77 18.59 17.60
CA ARG A 68 23.79 17.45 16.67
C ARG A 68 22.77 16.39 17.08
N TYR A 69 22.64 16.09 18.37
CA TYR A 69 21.70 15.08 18.85
C TYR A 69 20.24 15.44 18.61
N THR A 70 19.82 16.67 18.90
CA THR A 70 18.43 17.08 18.63
C THR A 70 18.11 17.08 17.13
N LEU A 71 19.10 17.44 16.30
CA LEU A 71 19.01 17.37 14.85
C LEU A 71 18.90 15.91 14.35
N ASP A 72 19.73 15.02 14.87
CA ASP A 72 19.74 13.60 14.50
C ASP A 72 18.49 12.86 14.99
N LEU A 73 17.96 13.22 16.17
CA LEU A 73 16.69 12.68 16.69
C LEU A 73 15.54 12.98 15.73
N LYS A 74 15.45 14.21 15.21
CA LYS A 74 14.44 14.59 14.22
C LYS A 74 14.61 13.80 12.91
N LYS A 75 15.84 13.73 12.39
CA LYS A 75 16.14 12.97 11.16
C LYS A 75 15.77 11.49 11.27
N GLU A 76 16.04 10.88 12.42
CA GLU A 76 15.72 9.47 12.66
C GLU A 76 14.22 9.22 12.75
N GLU A 77 13.46 10.13 13.39
CA GLU A 77 12.00 10.03 13.40
C GLU A 77 11.40 10.19 12.00
N ASP A 78 11.86 11.19 11.24
CA ASP A 78 11.41 11.40 9.85
C ASP A 78 11.72 10.18 8.98
N ARG A 79 12.90 9.57 9.13
CA ARG A 79 13.30 8.34 8.45
C ARG A 79 12.34 7.19 8.78
N LYS A 80 12.00 7.00 10.06
CA LYS A 80 11.05 5.97 10.50
C LYS A 80 9.65 6.20 9.91
N GLN A 81 9.18 7.45 9.87
CA GLN A 81 7.88 7.78 9.27
C GLN A 81 7.85 7.48 7.78
N ILE A 82 8.90 7.83 7.03
CA ILE A 82 9.00 7.51 5.60
C ILE A 82 8.95 5.99 5.38
N ILE A 83 9.71 5.21 6.16
CA ILE A 83 9.71 3.75 6.05
C ILE A 83 8.32 3.17 6.37
N ARG A 84 7.62 3.68 7.38
CA ARG A 84 6.24 3.26 7.70
C ARG A 84 5.28 3.51 6.53
N LYS A 85 5.34 4.69 5.90
CA LYS A 85 4.52 5.03 4.72
C LYS A 85 4.80 4.10 3.55
N ILE A 86 6.08 3.86 3.23
CA ILE A 86 6.49 2.96 2.15
C ILE A 86 5.96 1.53 2.40
N ARG A 87 6.07 1.03 3.65
CA ARG A 87 5.54 -0.29 4.01
C ARG A 87 4.02 -0.36 3.86
N ALA A 88 3.29 0.66 4.29
CA ALA A 88 1.84 0.71 4.14
C ALA A 88 1.43 0.68 2.66
N HIS A 89 2.08 1.48 1.80
CA HIS A 89 1.82 1.45 0.36
C HIS A 89 2.15 0.09 -0.27
N ALA A 90 3.26 -0.55 0.13
CA ALA A 90 3.60 -1.89 -0.36
C ALA A 90 2.56 -2.95 0.05
N GLN A 91 2.01 -2.85 1.27
CA GLN A 91 0.92 -3.72 1.73
C GLN A 91 -0.36 -3.51 0.92
N VAL A 92 -0.73 -2.25 0.64
CA VAL A 92 -1.90 -1.92 -0.20
C VAL A 92 -1.75 -2.50 -1.60
N ILE A 93 -0.59 -2.33 -2.24
CA ILE A 93 -0.30 -2.90 -3.56
C ILE A 93 -0.40 -4.43 -3.52
N ARG A 94 0.23 -5.07 -2.52
CA ARG A 94 0.16 -6.53 -2.34
C ARG A 94 -1.28 -7.02 -2.17
N ALA A 95 -2.08 -6.35 -1.35
CA ALA A 95 -3.48 -6.69 -1.14
C ALA A 95 -4.28 -6.54 -2.43
N ALA A 96 -4.09 -5.46 -3.19
CA ALA A 96 -4.76 -5.26 -4.47
C ALA A 96 -4.50 -6.39 -5.48
N TYR A 97 -3.26 -6.88 -5.58
CA TYR A 97 -2.93 -8.04 -6.41
C TYR A 97 -3.62 -9.32 -5.93
N LEU A 98 -3.65 -9.58 -4.63
CA LEU A 98 -4.35 -10.74 -4.06
C LEU A 98 -5.86 -10.65 -4.30
N PHE A 99 -6.47 -9.47 -4.20
CA PHE A 99 -7.88 -9.27 -4.51
C PHE A 99 -8.19 -9.49 -5.98
N LYS A 100 -7.32 -9.00 -6.87
CA LYS A 100 -7.44 -9.28 -8.31
C LYS A 100 -7.39 -10.78 -8.57
N GLU A 101 -6.39 -11.47 -8.02
CA GLU A 101 -6.22 -12.90 -8.19
C GLU A 101 -7.39 -13.71 -7.61
N ALA A 102 -7.91 -13.32 -6.45
CA ALA A 102 -9.11 -13.94 -5.86
C ALA A 102 -10.37 -13.68 -6.70
N GLY A 103 -10.51 -12.48 -7.27
CA GLY A 103 -11.58 -12.15 -8.21
C GLY A 103 -11.50 -12.99 -9.49
N ASP A 104 -10.29 -13.13 -10.06
CA ASP A 104 -10.05 -13.97 -11.24
C ASP A 104 -10.37 -15.46 -10.94
N ARG A 105 -10.05 -15.96 -9.74
CA ARG A 105 -10.42 -17.32 -9.31
C ARG A 105 -11.93 -17.49 -9.03
N ALA A 106 -12.60 -16.46 -8.53
CA ALA A 106 -14.05 -16.47 -8.33
C ALA A 106 -14.82 -16.41 -9.66
N ASN A 107 -14.29 -15.65 -10.64
CA ASN A 107 -14.75 -15.66 -12.03
C ASN A 107 -14.35 -16.96 -12.76
N GLY A 108 -13.35 -17.67 -12.23
CA GLY A 108 -12.85 -18.96 -12.70
C GLY A 108 -13.49 -20.17 -12.01
N ILE A 109 -14.69 -20.04 -11.41
CA ILE A 109 -15.57 -21.23 -11.36
C ILE A 109 -15.70 -21.65 -12.82
N PRO A 110 -15.27 -22.87 -13.20
CA PRO A 110 -15.58 -23.37 -14.51
C PRO A 110 -17.10 -23.37 -14.54
N ILE A 111 -17.66 -22.42 -15.29
CA ILE A 111 -18.99 -22.53 -15.85
C ILE A 111 -18.94 -23.91 -16.46
N SER A 112 -19.54 -24.87 -15.75
CA SER A 112 -19.90 -26.17 -16.32
C SER A 112 -20.42 -25.86 -17.70
N PRO A 113 -19.97 -26.57 -18.77
CA PRO A 113 -20.44 -26.31 -20.12
C PRO A 113 -21.94 -26.06 -20.02
N PRO A 114 -22.43 -24.88 -20.48
CA PRO A 114 -23.78 -24.45 -20.21
C PRO A 114 -24.64 -25.61 -20.61
N ILE A 115 -25.25 -26.27 -19.62
CA ILE A 115 -26.16 -27.37 -19.90
C ILE A 115 -27.18 -26.67 -20.78
N PRO A 116 -27.35 -27.06 -22.06
CA PRO A 116 -28.32 -26.43 -22.91
C PRO A 116 -29.65 -26.60 -22.19
N ASN A 117 -30.12 -25.51 -21.58
CA ASN A 117 -31.33 -25.53 -20.77
C ASN A 117 -32.49 -25.53 -21.77
N GLY A 118 -32.80 -26.73 -22.21
CA GLY A 118 -33.78 -27.00 -23.25
C GLY A 118 -33.23 -26.89 -24.67
N ASP A 119 -34.16 -26.79 -25.60
CA ASP A 119 -33.97 -26.83 -27.05
C ASP A 119 -33.44 -25.49 -27.63
N TYR A 120 -32.73 -24.68 -26.83
CA TYR A 120 -32.18 -23.38 -27.24
C TYR A 120 -30.64 -23.43 -27.19
N GLY A 121 -29.99 -22.78 -28.16
CA GLY A 121 -28.53 -22.80 -28.30
C GLY A 121 -27.78 -21.85 -27.36
N ILE A 122 -28.50 -21.12 -26.49
CA ILE A 122 -27.95 -20.16 -25.53
C ILE A 122 -28.71 -20.24 -24.20
N GLY A 123 -27.98 -20.18 -23.09
CA GLY A 123 -28.55 -20.29 -21.74
C GLY A 123 -28.98 -18.95 -21.14
N GLN A 124 -29.88 -19.00 -20.15
CA GLN A 124 -30.30 -17.82 -19.37
C GLN A 124 -29.11 -17.12 -18.69
N GLU A 125 -28.21 -17.88 -18.07
CA GLU A 125 -27.05 -17.34 -17.33
C GLU A 125 -26.07 -16.61 -18.26
N GLU A 126 -25.92 -17.09 -19.49
CA GLU A 126 -25.05 -16.48 -20.50
C GLU A 126 -25.61 -15.13 -20.96
N LEU A 127 -26.90 -15.08 -21.30
CA LEU A 127 -27.60 -13.82 -21.62
C LEU A 127 -27.57 -12.82 -20.45
N ALA A 128 -27.76 -13.32 -19.23
CA ALA A 128 -27.72 -12.50 -18.03
C ALA A 128 -26.32 -11.92 -17.79
N SER A 129 -25.27 -12.72 -17.95
CA SER A 129 -23.87 -12.28 -17.81
C SER A 129 -23.49 -11.25 -18.87
N MET A 130 -23.85 -11.48 -20.14
CA MET A 130 -23.62 -10.54 -21.23
C MET A 130 -24.28 -9.17 -20.96
N THR A 131 -25.51 -9.18 -20.45
CA THR A 131 -26.29 -7.96 -20.17
C THR A 131 -25.79 -7.26 -18.91
N ARG A 132 -25.46 -8.01 -17.86
CA ARG A 132 -25.00 -7.50 -16.56
C ARG A 132 -23.65 -6.79 -16.65
N ASP A 133 -22.72 -7.37 -17.40
CA ASP A 133 -21.34 -6.88 -17.48
C ASP A 133 -21.12 -5.94 -18.69
N HIS A 134 -22.19 -5.59 -19.42
CA HIS A 134 -22.14 -4.80 -20.65
C HIS A 134 -21.08 -5.30 -21.65
N ASN A 135 -20.97 -6.62 -21.80
CA ASN A 135 -19.92 -7.25 -22.59
C ASN A 135 -20.23 -7.15 -24.10
N SER A 136 -19.89 -6.00 -24.70
CA SER A 136 -20.08 -5.72 -26.12
C SER A 136 -19.31 -6.70 -27.03
N ASN A 137 -18.18 -7.23 -26.55
CA ASN A 137 -17.37 -8.19 -27.30
C ASN A 137 -18.08 -9.53 -27.44
N ALA A 138 -18.73 -10.01 -26.37
CA ALA A 138 -19.54 -11.22 -26.42
C ALA A 138 -20.74 -11.04 -27.36
N LEU A 139 -21.42 -9.88 -27.32
CA LEU A 139 -22.51 -9.57 -28.25
C LEU A 139 -22.04 -9.54 -29.72
N GLN A 140 -20.86 -8.99 -29.98
CA GLN A 140 -20.27 -8.94 -31.31
C GLN A 140 -19.92 -10.34 -31.84
N GLN A 141 -19.51 -11.28 -30.98
CA GLN A 141 -19.28 -12.68 -31.39
C GLN A 141 -20.55 -13.37 -31.91
N TYR A 142 -21.72 -12.95 -31.41
CA TYR A 142 -23.02 -13.46 -31.83
C TYR A 142 -23.64 -12.65 -33.00
N ASP A 143 -22.95 -11.63 -33.52
CA ASP A 143 -23.30 -10.80 -34.68
C ASP A 143 -24.77 -10.29 -34.73
N GLY A 144 -25.48 -10.30 -33.60
CA GLY A 144 -26.92 -10.05 -33.47
C GLY A 144 -27.82 -11.09 -34.16
N ALA A 145 -27.57 -11.39 -35.44
CA ALA A 145 -28.33 -12.33 -36.26
C ALA A 145 -28.21 -13.77 -35.75
N ARG A 146 -27.04 -14.20 -35.27
CA ARG A 146 -26.86 -15.54 -34.69
C ARG A 146 -27.58 -15.67 -33.36
N LEU A 147 -27.70 -14.58 -32.59
CA LEU A 147 -28.44 -14.59 -31.33
C LEU A 147 -29.94 -14.86 -31.56
N ALA A 148 -30.51 -14.28 -32.63
CA ALA A 148 -31.90 -14.51 -33.01
C ALA A 148 -32.14 -15.97 -33.43
N GLU A 149 -31.20 -16.57 -34.16
CA GLU A 149 -31.24 -17.99 -34.53
C GLU A 149 -31.15 -18.90 -33.29
N LEU A 150 -30.22 -18.61 -32.37
CA LEU A 150 -30.04 -19.37 -31.12
C LEU A 150 -31.27 -19.31 -30.20
N LEU A 151 -31.97 -18.17 -30.17
CA LEU A 151 -33.22 -17.96 -29.43
C LEU A 151 -34.47 -18.39 -30.21
N LYS A 152 -34.31 -18.87 -31.44
CA LYS A 152 -35.40 -19.24 -32.37
C LYS A 152 -36.44 -18.12 -32.48
N THR A 153 -35.97 -16.88 -32.65
CA THR A 153 -36.81 -15.67 -32.78
C THR A 153 -36.59 -15.00 -34.12
N ASN A 154 -37.66 -14.45 -34.72
CA ASN A 154 -37.56 -13.65 -35.92
C ASN A 154 -37.25 -12.18 -35.56
N LEU A 155 -36.37 -11.52 -36.31
CA LEU A 155 -35.97 -10.13 -36.05
C LEU A 155 -37.09 -9.11 -36.35
N GLU A 156 -37.95 -9.39 -37.32
CA GLU A 156 -39.04 -8.48 -37.72
C GLU A 156 -40.36 -8.81 -37.01
N LYS A 157 -40.70 -10.10 -36.93
CA LYS A 157 -41.99 -10.58 -36.41
C LYS A 157 -41.92 -11.11 -34.97
N GLY A 158 -40.73 -11.18 -34.38
CA GLY A 158 -40.53 -11.67 -33.02
C GLY A 158 -40.79 -13.17 -32.87
N ILE A 159 -41.52 -13.55 -31.81
CA ILE A 159 -41.86 -14.93 -31.48
C ILE A 159 -43.18 -15.28 -32.18
N LEU A 160 -43.15 -16.22 -33.13
CA LEU A 160 -44.34 -16.72 -33.84
C LEU A 160 -44.92 -18.00 -33.19
N GLY A 161 -44.60 -18.25 -31.93
CA GLY A 161 -44.89 -19.51 -31.24
C GLY A 161 -46.30 -19.58 -30.65
N ASP A 162 -46.87 -20.79 -30.68
CA ASP A 162 -48.12 -21.16 -30.00
C ASP A 162 -47.96 -21.13 -28.46
N ASP A 163 -49.05 -21.26 -27.69
CA ASP A 163 -49.03 -21.23 -26.22
C ASP A 163 -48.04 -22.25 -25.62
N ALA A 164 -47.86 -23.38 -26.29
CA ALA A 164 -46.87 -24.39 -25.93
C ALA A 164 -45.41 -23.87 -26.09
N ASP A 165 -45.12 -23.06 -27.12
CA ASP A 165 -43.79 -22.44 -27.29
C ASP A 165 -43.50 -21.43 -26.19
N LEU A 166 -44.50 -20.61 -25.83
CA LEU A 166 -44.38 -19.64 -24.74
C LEU A 166 -44.12 -20.34 -23.40
N LEU A 167 -44.79 -21.47 -23.15
CA LEU A 167 -44.57 -22.28 -21.95
C LEU A 167 -43.13 -22.83 -21.90
N ARG A 168 -42.60 -23.34 -23.01
CA ARG A 168 -41.21 -23.81 -23.10
C ARG A 168 -40.21 -22.69 -22.83
N ARG A 169 -40.43 -21.50 -23.41
CA ARG A 169 -39.58 -20.32 -23.18
C ARG A 169 -39.60 -19.90 -21.72
N ARG A 170 -40.78 -19.86 -21.10
CA ARG A 170 -40.93 -19.54 -19.67
C ARG A 170 -40.19 -20.54 -18.77
N ASN A 171 -40.21 -21.82 -19.14
CA ASN A 171 -39.49 -22.85 -18.39
C ASN A 171 -37.97 -22.76 -18.58
N ALA A 172 -37.49 -22.36 -19.76
CA ALA A 172 -36.07 -22.24 -20.06
C ALA A 172 -35.42 -20.95 -19.52
N PHE A 173 -36.12 -19.81 -19.58
CA PHE A 173 -35.57 -18.49 -19.24
C PHE A 173 -36.19 -17.87 -17.98
N GLY A 174 -37.21 -18.49 -17.40
CA GLY A 174 -37.92 -18.01 -16.23
C GLY A 174 -39.10 -17.10 -16.54
N SER A 175 -39.84 -16.73 -15.48
CA SER A 175 -40.95 -15.78 -15.57
C SER A 175 -40.45 -14.34 -15.50
N ASN A 176 -40.94 -13.48 -16.38
CA ASN A 176 -40.76 -12.03 -16.29
C ASN A 176 -41.67 -11.42 -15.19
N THR A 177 -41.54 -11.90 -13.96
CA THR A 177 -42.34 -11.45 -12.80
C THR A 177 -41.41 -10.97 -11.71
N TYR A 178 -41.49 -9.69 -11.40
CA TYR A 178 -40.67 -9.08 -10.37
C TYR A 178 -41.38 -9.18 -9.01
N PRO A 179 -40.69 -9.62 -7.95
CA PRO A 179 -41.26 -9.67 -6.62
C PRO A 179 -41.65 -8.26 -6.18
N ARG A 180 -42.93 -8.06 -5.80
CA ARG A 180 -43.39 -6.78 -5.23
C ARG A 180 -42.89 -6.66 -3.79
N LYS A 181 -42.45 -5.47 -3.41
CA LYS A 181 -42.11 -5.12 -2.03
C LYS A 181 -43.31 -5.44 -1.15
N LYS A 182 -43.15 -6.33 -0.18
CA LYS A 182 -44.15 -6.50 0.89
C LYS A 182 -44.16 -5.21 1.70
N GLU A 183 -45.31 -4.53 1.76
CA GLU A 183 -45.49 -3.41 2.67
C GLU A 183 -45.35 -3.96 4.09
N GLY A 184 -44.28 -3.56 4.77
CA GLY A 184 -44.03 -3.94 6.15
C GLY A 184 -45.16 -3.39 7.00
N VAL A 185 -45.88 -4.28 7.68
CA VAL A 185 -46.82 -3.91 8.74
C VAL A 185 -46.04 -3.10 9.76
N SER A 186 -46.29 -1.79 9.79
CA SER A 186 -45.73 -0.86 10.77
C SER A 186 -46.28 -1.25 12.15
N GLY A 187 -45.48 -2.01 12.91
CA GLY A 187 -45.73 -2.25 14.32
C GLY A 187 -45.50 -0.95 15.09
N CYS A 188 -46.59 -0.26 15.43
CA CYS A 188 -46.57 0.88 16.34
C CYS A 188 -46.07 0.43 17.72
N PHE A 189 -44.78 0.66 17.99
CA PHE A 189 -44.22 0.59 19.34
C PHE A 189 -44.85 1.70 20.19
N SER A 190 -45.83 1.34 21.00
CA SER A 190 -46.41 2.21 22.04
C SER A 190 -45.50 2.17 23.28
N GLY A 191 -44.49 3.04 23.28
CA GLY A 191 -43.67 3.32 24.45
C GLY A 191 -44.49 4.08 25.51
N LYS A 192 -44.86 3.40 26.60
CA LYS A 192 -45.36 4.06 27.82
C LYS A 192 -44.23 4.88 28.44
N LEU A 193 -44.38 6.20 28.46
CA LEU A 193 -43.63 7.07 29.37
C LEU A 193 -44.10 6.76 30.81
N GLY A 194 -43.21 6.17 31.61
CA GLY A 194 -43.31 6.13 33.06
C GLY A 194 -42.86 7.47 33.65
N LYS A 195 -43.75 8.10 34.42
CA LYS A 195 -43.60 9.40 35.08
C LYS A 195 -42.75 9.31 36.36
N ILE A 196 -41.99 10.39 36.57
CA ILE A 196 -41.57 11.10 37.81
C ILE A 196 -41.01 10.23 38.94
#